data_AF-A0A2V8JQ97-F1
#
_entry.id   AF-A0A2V8JQ97-F1
#
_cell.length_a   1.000
_cell.length_b   1.000
_cell.length_c   1.000
_cell.angle_alpha   90.00
_cell.angle_beta   90.00
_cell.angle_gamma   90.00
#
_symmetry.space_group_name_H-M   'P 1'
#
loop_
_entity.id
_entity.type
_entity.pdbx_description
1 polymer ?
#
loop_
_entity_poly.entity_id
_entity_poly.type
_entity_poly.pdbx_seq_one_letter_code
_entity_poly.pdbx_strand_id
1 'polypeptide(L)'
;SNKSSRFGSTQSTVLALRSIVAYDNANARPKAPGRILLSVDGRTAGAPLAFTASNQGALVLPDFTSQLVPGKHTVALKMEDGSSMPFSISIKYNNLLPDSAKEAQVGLQVVLKDAQVQEGNVTEAVVSIANESDQAIPTPVAIVGIPGGLEVRHDQLKELVKSGKIDAYEVIGREVVLYWRYLKAKNKFDVPLSLVAAIPGSYTGPASRAYLYYTDEFKNWAPGLKVNITRR
;
A
#
# COMPACT_ATOMS: atom_id res chain seq x y z
N SER A 1 0.42 4.14 1.80
CA SER A 1 1.61 3.33 1.48
C SER A 1 2.60 3.41 2.63
N ASN A 2 3.42 2.37 2.79
CA ASN A 2 4.40 2.09 3.84
C ASN A 2 5.29 3.29 4.24
N LYS A 3 5.91 3.18 5.43
CA LYS A 3 6.87 4.09 6.11
C LYS A 3 8.05 4.64 5.27
N SER A 4 8.12 4.43 3.96
CA SER A 4 9.10 5.04 3.06
C SER A 4 8.44 6.11 2.18
N SER A 5 9.04 7.29 2.14
CA SER A 5 8.62 8.44 1.33
C SER A 5 8.60 8.09 -0.17
N ARG A 6 7.51 7.51 -0.67
CA ARG A 6 7.35 7.06 -2.06
C ARG A 6 5.99 7.49 -2.63
N PHE A 7 6.03 8.26 -3.72
CA PHE A 7 4.90 8.45 -4.63
C PHE A 7 4.78 7.22 -5.53
N GLY A 8 4.00 6.21 -5.14
CA GLY A 8 3.82 4.99 -5.92
C GLY A 8 5.05 4.08 -5.93
N SER A 9 6.14 4.49 -6.60
CA SER A 9 7.44 3.81 -6.71
C SER A 9 8.64 4.77 -6.50
N THR A 10 9.84 4.24 -6.21
CA THR A 10 11.07 5.04 -6.00
C THR A 10 11.40 5.90 -7.22
N GLN A 11 11.12 5.40 -8.43
CA GLN A 11 11.40 6.10 -9.69
C GLN A 11 10.44 7.27 -9.92
N SER A 12 9.16 7.11 -9.61
CA SER A 12 8.15 8.18 -9.73
C SER A 12 8.43 9.36 -8.79
N THR A 13 8.98 9.09 -7.61
CA THR A 13 9.41 10.13 -6.66
C THR A 13 10.64 10.88 -7.18
N VAL A 14 11.63 10.15 -7.71
CA VAL A 14 12.84 10.76 -8.28
C VAL A 14 12.50 11.58 -9.53
N LEU A 15 11.58 11.10 -10.37
CA LEU A 15 11.15 11.82 -11.57
C LEU A 15 10.37 13.08 -11.19
N ALA A 16 9.40 13.02 -10.27
CA ALA A 16 8.67 14.20 -9.81
C ALA A 16 9.60 15.26 -9.19
N LEU A 17 10.56 14.84 -8.36
CA LEU A 17 11.56 15.75 -7.79
C LEU A 17 12.50 16.32 -8.85
N ARG A 18 12.95 15.51 -9.82
CA ARG A 18 13.77 15.97 -10.95
C ARG A 18 13.03 16.95 -11.82
N SER A 19 11.74 16.75 -12.08
CA SER A 19 10.89 17.67 -12.84
C SER A 19 10.74 19.01 -12.10
N ILE A 20 10.56 18.99 -10.78
CA ILE A 20 10.49 20.21 -9.96
C ILE A 20 11.84 20.95 -9.98
N VAL A 21 12.96 20.26 -9.77
CA VAL A 21 14.31 20.85 -9.78
C VAL A 21 14.68 21.39 -11.16
N ALA A 22 14.37 20.66 -12.23
CA ALA A 22 14.61 21.11 -13.60
C ALA A 22 13.76 22.33 -13.95
N TYR A 23 12.51 22.37 -13.49
CA TYR A 23 11.63 23.54 -13.67
C TYR A 23 12.13 24.76 -12.90
N ASP A 24 12.56 24.60 -11.65
CA ASP A 24 13.10 25.69 -10.81
C ASP A 24 14.41 26.24 -11.40
N ASN A 25 15.30 25.35 -11.88
CA ASN A 25 16.53 25.75 -12.57
C ASN A 25 16.28 26.45 -13.92
N ALA A 26 15.26 26.03 -14.67
CA ALA A 26 14.93 26.63 -15.98
C ALA A 26 14.15 27.94 -15.88
N ASN A 27 13.48 28.21 -14.75
CA ASN A 27 12.59 29.37 -14.57
C ASN A 27 12.98 30.27 -13.39
N ALA A 28 14.24 30.24 -12.95
CA ALA A 28 14.77 31.05 -11.87
C ALA A 28 14.72 32.56 -12.18
N ARG A 29 13.54 33.16 -12.00
CA ARG A 29 13.35 34.61 -11.89
C ARG A 29 13.29 34.99 -10.40
N PRO A 30 13.64 36.23 -10.03
CA PRO A 30 13.49 36.70 -8.65
C PRO A 30 12.04 36.48 -8.19
N LYS A 31 11.87 35.67 -7.14
CA LYS A 31 10.55 35.29 -6.61
C LYS A 31 9.89 36.53 -6.04
N ALA A 32 8.92 37.09 -6.75
CA ALA A 32 8.10 38.16 -6.20
C ALA A 32 7.35 37.60 -4.98
N PRO A 33 7.35 38.31 -3.83
CA PRO A 33 6.73 37.83 -2.61
C PRO A 33 5.23 37.63 -2.81
N GLY A 34 4.69 36.60 -2.17
CA GLY A 34 3.29 36.23 -2.28
C GLY A 34 2.83 35.42 -1.08
N ARG A 35 1.63 34.85 -1.16
CA ARG A 35 1.01 34.05 -0.11
C ARG A 35 0.45 32.76 -0.67
N ILE A 36 0.47 31.72 0.16
CA ILE A 36 -0.11 30.42 -0.13
C ILE A 36 -1.30 30.22 0.81
N LEU A 37 -2.47 30.00 0.23
CA LEU A 37 -3.70 29.68 0.95
C LEU A 37 -4.00 28.21 0.73
N LEU A 38 -4.12 27.47 1.83
CA LEU A 38 -4.66 26.11 1.83
C LEU A 38 -6.16 26.19 2.08
N SER A 39 -6.94 25.38 1.36
CA SER A 39 -8.36 25.20 1.64
C SER A 39 -8.75 23.73 1.60
N VAL A 40 -9.66 23.35 2.49
CA VAL A 40 -10.29 22.03 2.55
C VAL A 40 -11.79 22.24 2.37
N ASP A 41 -12.37 21.62 1.35
CA ASP A 41 -13.78 21.76 0.97
C ASP A 41 -14.23 23.22 0.82
N GLY A 42 -13.34 24.05 0.24
CA GLY A 42 -13.58 25.47 0.02
C GLY A 42 -13.42 26.36 1.26
N ARG A 43 -13.12 25.81 2.44
CA ARG A 43 -12.84 26.57 3.66
C ARG A 43 -11.34 26.73 3.85
N THR A 44 -10.88 27.94 4.12
CA THR A 44 -9.46 28.20 4.37
C THR A 44 -8.98 27.43 5.60
N ALA A 45 -7.91 26.65 5.41
CA ALA A 45 -7.28 25.87 6.45
C ALA A 45 -6.04 26.60 6.97
N GLY A 46 -6.19 27.23 8.13
CA GLY A 46 -5.11 27.98 8.79
C GLY A 46 -4.86 29.36 8.20
N ALA A 47 -3.77 29.99 8.65
CA ALA A 47 -3.35 31.30 8.16
C ALA A 47 -2.63 31.19 6.81
N PRO A 48 -2.80 32.16 5.88
CA PRO A 48 -2.02 32.23 4.64
C PRO A 48 -0.52 32.24 4.93
N LEU A 49 0.24 31.38 4.26
CA LEU A 49 1.69 31.29 4.41
C LEU A 49 2.38 32.26 3.45
N ALA A 50 3.01 33.30 3.98
CA ALA A 50 3.79 34.23 3.17
C ALA A 50 5.12 33.62 2.72
N PHE A 51 5.54 33.93 1.50
CA PHE A 51 6.87 33.62 0.99
C PHE A 51 7.50 34.85 0.36
N THR A 52 8.82 34.93 0.42
CA THR A 52 9.65 36.01 -0.11
C THR A 52 10.86 35.46 -0.86
N ALA A 53 11.61 36.33 -1.52
CA ALA A 53 12.84 35.94 -2.22
C ALA A 53 13.93 35.35 -1.29
N SER A 54 13.86 35.59 0.03
CA SER A 54 14.80 35.05 1.02
C SER A 54 14.36 33.70 1.61
N ASN A 55 13.15 33.21 1.31
CA ASN A 55 12.72 31.89 1.75
C ASN A 55 13.59 30.81 1.10
N GLN A 56 14.38 30.12 1.91
CA GLN A 56 15.17 28.95 1.51
C GLN A 56 14.54 27.68 2.10
N GLY A 57 14.44 26.62 1.30
CA GLY A 57 13.88 25.33 1.72
C GLY A 57 12.37 25.19 1.49
N ALA A 58 11.80 24.10 2.02
CA ALA A 58 10.39 23.75 1.82
C ALA A 58 9.48 24.62 2.69
N LEU A 59 8.40 25.13 2.08
CA LEU A 59 7.31 25.80 2.80
C LEU A 59 6.40 24.75 3.44
N VAL A 60 6.29 24.78 4.77
CA VAL A 60 5.45 23.84 5.52
C VAL A 60 4.10 24.49 5.79
N LEU A 61 3.04 23.85 5.29
CA LEU A 61 1.66 24.30 5.52
C LEU A 61 1.22 24.00 6.97
N PRO A 62 0.30 24.80 7.53
CA PRO A 62 -0.27 24.54 8.84
C PRO A 62 -0.98 23.17 8.86
N ASP A 63 -1.07 22.54 10.04
CA ASP A 63 -1.84 21.31 10.18
C ASP A 63 -3.32 21.55 9.84
N PHE A 64 -3.86 20.70 8.97
CA PHE A 64 -5.24 20.73 8.50
C PHE A 64 -5.95 19.40 8.71
N THR A 65 -5.32 18.47 9.44
CA THR A 65 -5.80 17.09 9.63
C THR A 65 -7.16 17.04 10.31
N SER A 66 -7.46 17.97 11.23
CA SER A 66 -8.75 18.06 11.92
C SER A 66 -9.94 18.35 10.99
N GLN A 67 -9.69 18.85 9.77
CA GLN A 67 -10.71 19.12 8.76
C GLN A 67 -10.97 17.92 7.85
N LEU A 68 -10.09 16.91 7.88
CA LEU A 68 -10.19 15.67 7.09
C LEU A 68 -10.89 14.58 7.92
N VAL A 69 -12.20 14.74 8.10
CA VAL A 69 -13.05 13.69 8.70
C VAL A 69 -13.21 12.49 7.74
N PRO A 70 -13.84 11.38 8.14
CA PRO A 70 -14.12 10.31 7.19
C PRO A 70 -15.01 10.80 6.03
N GLY A 71 -14.50 10.76 4.81
CA GLY A 71 -15.25 11.21 3.64
C GLY A 71 -14.35 11.57 2.45
N LYS A 72 -14.99 12.05 1.38
CA LYS A 72 -14.30 12.63 0.22
C LYS A 72 -14.08 14.11 0.49
N HIS A 73 -12.82 14.53 0.46
CA HIS A 73 -12.42 15.93 0.68
C HIS A 73 -11.72 16.49 -0.55
N THR A 74 -11.92 17.78 -0.80
CA THR A 74 -11.18 18.54 -1.81
C THR A 74 -10.14 19.41 -1.11
N VAL A 75 -8.86 19.09 -1.29
CA VAL A 75 -7.75 19.92 -0.78
C VAL A 75 -7.22 20.76 -1.93
N ALA A 76 -7.26 22.08 -1.79
CA ALA A 76 -6.80 23.02 -2.80
C ALA A 76 -5.74 23.98 -2.24
N LEU A 77 -4.71 24.19 -3.04
CA LEU A 77 -3.64 25.16 -2.79
C LEU A 77 -3.82 26.33 -3.76
N LYS A 78 -3.94 27.54 -3.23
CA LYS A 78 -4.04 28.77 -4.02
C LYS A 78 -2.85 29.66 -3.71
N MET A 79 -2.15 30.11 -4.73
CA MET A 79 -1.17 31.19 -4.60
C MET A 79 -1.87 32.52 -4.89
N GLU A 80 -1.70 33.47 -3.99
CA GLU A 80 -2.14 34.84 -4.15
C GLU A 80 -0.92 35.75 -4.15
N ASP A 81 -0.87 36.65 -5.12
CA ASP A 81 0.27 37.52 -5.39
C ASP A 81 1.58 36.76 -5.70
N GLY A 82 2.60 37.52 -6.13
CA GLY A 82 3.94 36.98 -6.34
C GLY A 82 4.09 36.08 -7.58
N SER A 83 5.23 35.39 -7.65
CA SER A 83 5.55 34.49 -8.77
C SER A 83 4.89 33.13 -8.59
N SER A 84 4.36 32.53 -9.67
CA SER A 84 3.89 31.14 -9.66
C SER A 84 5.05 30.20 -9.31
N MET A 85 4.88 29.41 -8.26
CA MET A 85 5.88 28.43 -7.82
C MET A 85 5.43 27.00 -8.13
N PRO A 86 6.34 26.12 -8.57
CA PRO A 86 6.06 24.70 -8.60
C PRO A 86 5.83 24.23 -7.15
N PHE A 87 4.83 23.38 -6.95
CA PHE A 87 4.54 22.81 -5.63
C PHE A 87 4.28 21.31 -5.72
N SER A 88 4.52 20.62 -4.61
CA SER A 88 4.15 19.22 -4.42
C SER A 88 3.46 19.07 -3.08
N ILE A 89 2.31 18.39 -3.06
CA ILE A 89 1.58 18.07 -1.84
C ILE A 89 1.76 16.58 -1.58
N SER A 90 2.23 16.23 -0.38
CA SER A 90 2.34 14.84 0.08
C SER A 90 1.42 14.63 1.27
N ILE A 91 0.36 13.82 1.09
CA ILE A 91 -0.54 13.43 2.18
C ILE A 91 -0.17 12.02 2.63
N LYS A 92 0.11 11.86 3.94
CA LYS A 92 0.40 10.56 4.56
C LYS A 92 -0.74 10.20 5.50
N TYR A 93 -1.37 9.05 5.27
CA TYR A 93 -2.45 8.55 6.11
C TYR A 93 -2.37 7.02 6.23
N ASN A 94 -3.00 6.49 7.27
CA ASN A 94 -3.12 5.05 7.50
C ASN A 94 -4.44 4.56 6.94
N ASN A 95 -4.40 3.51 6.12
CA ASN A 95 -5.57 2.80 5.66
C ASN A 95 -5.36 1.30 5.89
N LEU A 96 -6.31 0.66 6.55
CA LEU A 96 -6.28 -0.78 6.84
C LEU A 96 -6.44 -1.62 5.57
N LEU A 97 -7.15 -1.09 4.57
CA LEU A 97 -7.31 -1.70 3.25
C LEU A 97 -7.21 -0.62 2.17
N PRO A 98 -6.03 -0.44 1.55
CA PRO A 98 -5.89 0.43 0.40
C PRO A 98 -6.73 -0.04 -0.78
N ASP A 99 -7.10 0.88 -1.66
CA ASP A 99 -7.77 0.53 -2.91
C ASP A 99 -6.82 -0.20 -3.86
N SER A 100 -7.36 -1.21 -4.55
CA SER A 100 -6.66 -1.89 -5.64
C SER A 100 -6.50 -0.98 -6.85
N ALA A 101 -5.35 -1.03 -7.50
CA ALA A 101 -5.13 -0.37 -8.78
C ALA A 101 -5.97 -1.03 -9.87
N LYS A 102 -6.53 -0.23 -10.80
CA LYS A 102 -7.32 -0.76 -11.92
C LYS A 102 -6.46 -1.52 -12.93
N GLU A 103 -5.18 -1.21 -12.96
CA GLU A 103 -4.14 -1.77 -13.82
C GLU A 103 -3.47 -3.00 -13.21
N ALA A 104 -3.87 -3.43 -12.01
CA ALA A 104 -3.32 -4.61 -11.37
C ALA A 104 -3.56 -5.86 -12.22
N GLN A 105 -2.49 -6.55 -12.60
CA GLN A 105 -2.56 -7.76 -13.44
C GLN A 105 -2.67 -9.05 -12.62
N VAL A 106 -2.35 -8.97 -11.33
CA VAL A 106 -2.43 -10.10 -10.40
C VAL A 106 -3.64 -9.88 -9.48
N GLY A 107 -4.67 -10.70 -9.63
CA GLY A 107 -5.81 -10.76 -8.72
C GLY A 107 -5.48 -11.58 -7.48
N LEU A 108 -5.91 -11.10 -6.32
CA LEU A 108 -5.73 -11.77 -5.03
C LEU A 108 -7.03 -11.77 -4.23
N GLN A 109 -7.39 -12.94 -3.72
CA GLN A 109 -8.38 -13.07 -2.65
C GLN A 109 -7.80 -13.98 -1.57
N VAL A 110 -8.06 -13.65 -0.31
CA VAL A 110 -7.65 -14.49 0.82
C VAL A 110 -8.82 -14.67 1.76
N VAL A 111 -9.15 -15.92 2.07
CA VAL A 111 -10.26 -16.27 2.97
C VAL A 111 -9.76 -17.29 3.98
N LEU A 112 -10.11 -17.08 5.25
CA LEU A 112 -9.85 -18.07 6.29
C LEU A 112 -11.01 -19.07 6.30
N LYS A 113 -10.71 -20.36 6.24
CA LYS A 113 -11.70 -21.43 6.24
C LYS A 113 -12.56 -21.39 7.51
N ASP A 114 -11.91 -21.23 8.67
CA ASP A 114 -12.58 -21.17 9.97
C ASP A 114 -12.21 -19.86 10.67
N ALA A 115 -13.19 -18.96 10.81
CA ALA A 115 -13.00 -17.70 11.53
C ALA A 115 -13.02 -17.87 13.06
N GLN A 116 -13.47 -19.03 13.55
CA GLN A 116 -13.52 -19.40 14.96
C GLN A 116 -12.72 -20.69 15.13
N VAL A 117 -11.63 -20.64 15.89
CA VAL A 117 -10.69 -21.77 16.03
C VAL A 117 -10.38 -21.96 17.51
N GLN A 118 -10.21 -23.18 17.97
CA GLN A 118 -9.73 -23.44 19.33
C GLN A 118 -8.19 -23.44 19.35
N GLU A 119 -7.60 -22.93 20.42
CA GLU A 119 -6.16 -22.99 20.66
C GLU A 119 -5.60 -24.41 20.45
N GLY A 120 -4.49 -24.50 19.70
CA GLY A 120 -3.84 -25.74 19.30
C GLY A 120 -4.38 -26.37 18.01
N ASN A 121 -5.57 -25.96 17.53
CA ASN A 121 -6.13 -26.49 16.30
C ASN A 121 -5.53 -25.81 15.06
N VAL A 122 -5.68 -26.50 13.93
CA VAL A 122 -5.24 -26.02 12.61
C VAL A 122 -6.45 -25.49 11.85
N THR A 123 -6.27 -24.34 11.19
CA THR A 123 -7.17 -23.85 10.14
C THR A 123 -6.36 -23.58 8.86
N GLU A 124 -7.03 -23.13 7.80
CA GLU A 124 -6.43 -22.88 6.50
C GLU A 124 -6.85 -21.52 5.96
N ALA A 125 -5.87 -20.72 5.54
CA ALA A 125 -6.10 -19.57 4.69
C ALA A 125 -6.02 -20.01 3.22
N VAL A 126 -7.12 -19.88 2.50
CA VAL A 126 -7.19 -20.13 1.07
C VAL A 126 -6.79 -18.86 0.34
N VAL A 127 -5.65 -18.91 -0.35
CA VAL A 127 -5.10 -17.80 -1.14
C VAL A 127 -5.42 -18.06 -2.61
N SER A 128 -6.41 -17.36 -3.13
CA SER A 128 -6.79 -17.43 -4.54
C SER A 128 -6.00 -16.42 -5.36
N ILE A 129 -5.26 -16.91 -6.35
CA ILE A 129 -4.43 -16.12 -7.25
C ILE A 129 -5.00 -16.18 -8.66
N ALA A 130 -5.03 -15.04 -9.34
CA ALA A 130 -5.42 -14.95 -10.75
C ALA A 130 -4.42 -14.08 -11.54
N ASN A 131 -4.04 -14.53 -12.73
CA ASN A 131 -3.54 -13.62 -13.76
C ASN A 131 -4.75 -13.05 -14.51
N GLU A 132 -5.03 -11.76 -14.33
CA GLU A 132 -6.19 -11.10 -14.93
C GLU A 132 -5.92 -10.67 -16.38
N SER A 133 -4.68 -10.70 -16.82
CA SER A 133 -4.29 -10.33 -18.19
C SER A 133 -4.49 -11.46 -19.21
N ASP A 134 -4.54 -11.08 -20.49
CA ASP A 134 -4.58 -12.01 -21.63
C ASP A 134 -3.20 -12.55 -22.03
N GLN A 135 -2.15 -12.20 -21.27
CA GLN A 135 -0.77 -12.59 -21.54
C GLN A 135 -0.18 -13.35 -20.34
N ALA A 136 0.90 -14.09 -20.56
CA ALA A 136 1.65 -14.63 -19.43
C ALA A 136 2.35 -13.49 -18.67
N ILE A 137 2.32 -13.53 -17.34
CA ILE A 137 2.98 -12.52 -16.50
C ILE A 137 4.19 -13.13 -15.81
N PRO A 138 5.37 -12.48 -15.85
CA PRO A 138 6.56 -12.93 -15.16
C PRO A 138 6.56 -12.46 -13.71
N THR A 139 7.17 -13.27 -12.84
CA THR A 139 7.52 -12.90 -11.45
C THR A 139 6.41 -12.23 -10.61
N PRO A 140 5.17 -12.75 -10.59
CA PRO A 140 4.17 -12.23 -9.67
C PRO A 140 4.50 -12.63 -8.23
N VAL A 141 4.08 -11.78 -7.31
CA VAL A 141 4.27 -11.94 -5.87
C VAL A 141 2.94 -11.77 -5.17
N ALA A 142 2.65 -12.62 -4.19
CA ALA A 142 1.53 -12.44 -3.26
C ALA A 142 2.07 -12.40 -1.84
N ILE A 143 1.63 -11.40 -1.07
CA ILE A 143 2.00 -11.21 0.32
C ILE A 143 0.73 -11.37 1.15
N VAL A 144 0.69 -12.41 1.97
CA VAL A 144 -0.46 -12.81 2.76
C VAL A 144 -0.27 -12.36 4.20
N GLY A 145 -1.20 -11.55 4.69
CA GLY A 145 -1.18 -11.04 6.06
C GLY A 145 -1.79 -12.01 7.07
N ILE A 146 -0.97 -12.48 8.01
CA ILE A 146 -1.38 -13.46 9.03
C ILE A 146 -1.85 -12.74 10.32
N PRO A 147 -3.03 -13.11 10.87
CA PRO A 147 -3.48 -12.64 12.17
C PRO A 147 -2.50 -13.00 13.30
N GLY A 148 -2.32 -12.12 14.29
CA GLY A 148 -1.28 -12.27 15.32
C GLY A 148 -1.40 -13.50 16.24
N GLY A 149 -2.56 -14.14 16.32
CA GLY A 149 -2.75 -15.39 17.07
C GLY A 149 -2.58 -16.67 16.24
N LEU A 150 -2.28 -16.53 14.95
CA LEU A 150 -2.06 -17.65 14.03
C LEU A 150 -0.58 -17.74 13.65
N GLU A 151 -0.07 -18.97 13.58
CA GLU A 151 1.29 -19.26 13.13
C GLU A 151 1.26 -20.11 11.85
N VAL A 152 2.17 -19.82 10.91
CA VAL A 152 2.26 -20.58 9.65
C VAL A 152 2.95 -21.92 9.88
N ARG A 153 2.46 -22.97 9.22
CA ARG A 153 3.16 -24.27 9.20
C ARG A 153 4.29 -24.27 8.17
N HIS A 154 5.52 -24.02 8.62
CA HIS A 154 6.68 -23.94 7.73
C HIS A 154 6.92 -25.17 6.85
N ASP A 155 6.62 -26.38 7.36
CA ASP A 155 6.79 -27.59 6.56
C ASP A 155 5.80 -27.68 5.39
N GLN A 156 4.58 -27.14 5.54
CA GLN A 156 3.65 -27.04 4.42
C GLN A 156 4.16 -26.11 3.33
N LEU A 157 4.80 -25.00 3.69
CA LEU A 157 5.39 -24.08 2.70
C LEU A 157 6.46 -24.80 1.86
N LYS A 158 7.27 -25.66 2.48
CA LYS A 158 8.23 -26.52 1.76
C LYS A 158 7.51 -27.53 0.85
N GLU A 159 6.42 -28.13 1.31
CA GLU A 159 5.58 -29.03 0.50
C GLU A 159 4.98 -28.31 -0.73
N LEU A 160 4.54 -27.05 -0.57
CA LEU A 160 4.01 -26.22 -1.66
C LEU A 160 5.09 -25.91 -2.71
N VAL A 161 6.33 -25.64 -2.28
CA VAL A 161 7.47 -25.50 -3.19
C VAL A 161 7.78 -26.81 -3.90
N LYS A 162 7.87 -27.92 -3.16
CA LYS A 162 8.17 -29.25 -3.71
C LYS A 162 7.13 -29.72 -4.72
N SER A 163 5.85 -29.37 -4.51
CA SER A 163 4.76 -29.69 -5.43
C SER A 163 4.66 -28.72 -6.62
N GLY A 164 5.45 -27.64 -6.64
CA GLY A 164 5.42 -26.63 -7.70
C GLY A 164 4.19 -25.72 -7.68
N LYS A 165 3.40 -25.72 -6.59
CA LYS A 165 2.30 -24.76 -6.42
C LYS A 165 2.79 -23.32 -6.27
N ILE A 166 3.98 -23.16 -5.70
CA ILE A 166 4.74 -21.91 -5.60
C ILE A 166 6.20 -22.20 -5.95
N ASP A 167 6.95 -21.21 -6.44
CA ASP A 167 8.37 -21.39 -6.77
C ASP A 167 9.29 -21.11 -5.57
N ALA A 168 8.90 -20.17 -4.70
CA ALA A 168 9.62 -19.86 -3.47
C ALA A 168 8.68 -19.18 -2.46
N TYR A 169 9.14 -19.07 -1.22
CA TYR A 169 8.45 -18.32 -0.18
C TYR A 169 9.43 -17.64 0.79
N GLU A 170 8.94 -16.60 1.47
CA GLU A 170 9.58 -16.00 2.63
C GLU A 170 8.55 -15.77 3.74
N VAL A 171 8.98 -15.80 4.99
CA VAL A 171 8.14 -15.43 6.14
C VAL A 171 8.80 -14.26 6.85
N ILE A 172 8.14 -13.11 6.86
CA ILE A 172 8.67 -11.85 7.38
C ILE A 172 7.68 -11.32 8.42
N GLY A 173 7.99 -11.54 9.70
CA GLY A 173 7.08 -11.19 10.80
C GLY A 173 5.74 -11.90 10.63
N ARG A 174 4.67 -11.15 10.36
CA ARG A 174 3.31 -11.67 10.14
C ARG A 174 2.91 -11.75 8.67
N GLU A 175 3.86 -11.64 7.75
CA GLU A 175 3.61 -11.74 6.31
C GLU A 175 4.25 -13.01 5.76
N VAL A 176 3.49 -13.73 4.92
CA VAL A 176 3.98 -14.84 4.11
C VAL A 176 4.05 -14.35 2.68
N VAL A 177 5.26 -14.28 2.13
CA VAL A 177 5.50 -13.90 0.74
C VAL A 177 5.58 -15.16 -0.10
N LEU A 178 4.78 -15.23 -1.16
CA LEU A 178 4.73 -16.32 -2.12
C LEU A 178 5.20 -15.79 -3.48
N TYR A 179 6.11 -16.53 -4.10
CA TYR A 179 6.72 -16.17 -5.36
C TYR A 179 6.40 -17.20 -6.45
N TRP A 180 6.14 -16.71 -7.65
CA TRP A 180 6.09 -17.52 -8.88
C TRP A 180 7.05 -16.96 -9.91
N ARG A 181 7.62 -17.81 -10.77
CA ARG A 181 8.46 -17.40 -11.90
C ARG A 181 7.62 -16.85 -13.04
N TYR A 182 6.47 -17.47 -13.30
CA TYR A 182 5.52 -17.02 -14.31
C TYR A 182 4.12 -17.55 -14.02
N LEU A 183 3.08 -16.83 -14.46
CA LEU A 183 1.71 -17.33 -14.54
C LEU A 183 1.23 -17.23 -15.98
N LYS A 184 0.62 -18.30 -16.50
CA LYS A 184 0.00 -18.30 -17.83
C LYS A 184 -1.15 -17.29 -17.90
N ALA A 185 -1.49 -16.84 -19.11
CA ALA A 185 -2.65 -15.99 -19.35
C ALA A 185 -3.91 -16.61 -18.71
N LYS A 186 -4.71 -15.78 -18.02
CA LYS A 186 -5.96 -16.18 -17.34
C LYS A 186 -5.84 -17.34 -16.34
N ASN A 187 -4.63 -17.69 -15.91
CA ASN A 187 -4.44 -18.75 -14.93
C ASN A 187 -5.08 -18.34 -13.60
N LYS A 188 -5.85 -19.25 -12.98
CA LYS A 188 -6.47 -19.05 -11.67
C LYS A 188 -6.39 -20.33 -10.85
N PHE A 189 -5.92 -20.22 -9.62
CA PHE A 189 -5.72 -21.37 -8.74
C PHE A 189 -5.64 -20.95 -7.27
N ASP A 190 -5.81 -21.92 -6.38
CA ASP A 190 -5.73 -21.73 -4.93
C ASP A 190 -4.46 -22.33 -4.34
N VAL A 191 -3.86 -21.55 -3.43
CA VAL A 191 -2.76 -21.97 -2.56
C VAL A 191 -3.26 -22.05 -1.12
N PRO A 192 -3.37 -23.27 -0.55
CA PRO A 192 -3.76 -23.44 0.85
C PRO A 192 -2.59 -23.12 1.77
N LEU A 193 -2.78 -22.23 2.74
CA LEU A 193 -1.84 -21.95 3.81
C LEU A 193 -2.37 -22.46 5.15
N SER A 194 -1.71 -23.49 5.69
CA SER A 194 -2.02 -24.09 6.99
C SER A 194 -1.54 -23.17 8.10
N LEU A 195 -2.45 -22.85 9.01
CA LEU A 195 -2.25 -21.96 10.14
C LEU A 195 -2.61 -22.67 11.44
N VAL A 196 -1.78 -22.56 12.47
CA VAL A 196 -2.03 -23.10 13.80
C VAL A 196 -2.51 -21.96 14.71
N ALA A 197 -3.59 -22.20 15.45
CA ALA A 197 -4.07 -21.26 16.46
C ALA A 197 -3.20 -21.34 17.71
N ALA A 198 -2.29 -20.38 17.87
CA ALA A 198 -1.28 -20.41 18.93
C ALA A 198 -1.70 -19.61 20.19
N ILE A 199 -2.42 -18.50 20.02
CA ILE A 199 -2.74 -17.59 21.13
C ILE A 199 -4.24 -17.24 21.11
N PRO A 200 -4.99 -17.51 22.22
CA PRO A 200 -6.39 -17.11 22.35
C PRO A 200 -6.60 -15.60 22.25
N GLY A 201 -7.66 -15.20 21.56
CA GLY A 201 -8.04 -13.80 21.37
C GLY A 201 -8.66 -13.52 20.00
N SER A 202 -9.07 -12.27 19.79
CA SER A 202 -9.60 -11.81 18.50
C SER A 202 -8.53 -11.00 17.76
N TYR A 203 -8.19 -11.41 16.55
CA TYR A 203 -7.11 -10.82 15.76
C TYR A 203 -7.56 -10.44 14.37
N THR A 204 -6.95 -9.37 13.84
CA THR A 204 -7.01 -9.01 12.42
C THR A 204 -5.59 -8.96 11.85
N GLY A 205 -5.36 -9.67 10.76
CA GLY A 205 -4.12 -9.63 10.00
C GLY A 205 -3.96 -8.31 9.23
N PRO A 206 -2.74 -7.96 8.78
CA PRO A 206 -2.60 -6.88 7.81
C PRO A 206 -3.32 -7.23 6.49
N ALA A 207 -3.68 -6.23 5.69
CA ALA A 207 -4.21 -6.48 4.36
C ALA A 207 -3.19 -7.25 3.49
N SER A 208 -3.69 -8.25 2.78
CA SER A 208 -2.89 -9.01 1.83
C SER A 208 -2.80 -8.25 0.50
N ARG A 209 -1.74 -8.50 -0.28
CA ARG A 209 -1.51 -7.79 -1.55
C ARG A 209 -0.84 -8.67 -2.57
N ALA A 210 -1.16 -8.48 -3.85
CA ALA A 210 -0.43 -9.10 -4.95
C ALA A 210 -0.09 -8.09 -6.04
N TYR A 211 1.06 -8.29 -6.67
CA TYR A 211 1.60 -7.41 -7.72
C TYR A 211 2.72 -8.10 -8.50
N LEU A 212 3.17 -7.49 -9.59
CA LEU A 212 4.38 -7.91 -10.30
C LEU A 212 5.62 -7.36 -9.60
N TYR A 213 6.64 -8.19 -9.37
CA TYR A 213 7.83 -7.81 -8.60
C TYR A 213 8.48 -6.49 -9.05
N TYR A 214 8.50 -6.22 -10.36
CA TYR A 214 9.09 -5.01 -10.95
C TYR A 214 8.12 -3.82 -11.11
N THR A 215 6.83 -4.02 -10.85
CA THR A 215 5.78 -3.01 -11.02
C THR A 215 4.90 -3.00 -9.78
N ASP A 216 5.51 -2.71 -8.62
CA ASP A 216 4.82 -2.71 -7.34
C ASP A 216 3.87 -1.51 -7.15
N GLU A 217 3.83 -0.58 -8.09
CA GLU A 217 2.83 0.50 -8.13
C GLU A 217 1.40 0.01 -8.39
N PHE A 218 1.23 -1.10 -9.12
CA PHE A 218 -0.08 -1.69 -9.42
C PHE A 218 -0.33 -2.91 -8.54
N LYS A 219 -0.94 -2.65 -7.36
CA LYS A 219 -1.26 -3.69 -6.39
C LYS A 219 -2.75 -4.00 -6.40
N ASN A 220 -3.08 -5.28 -6.33
CA ASN A 220 -4.38 -5.74 -5.88
C ASN A 220 -4.32 -6.01 -4.37
N TRP A 221 -5.28 -5.48 -3.62
CA TRP A 221 -5.37 -5.62 -2.17
C TRP A 221 -6.56 -6.50 -1.78
N ALA A 222 -6.35 -7.34 -0.77
CA ALA A 222 -7.39 -8.12 -0.12
C ALA A 222 -7.46 -7.75 1.37
N PRO A 223 -8.67 -7.73 1.97
CA PRO A 223 -8.85 -7.41 3.38
C PRO A 223 -8.02 -8.33 4.28
N GLY A 224 -7.59 -7.81 5.42
CA GLY A 224 -6.90 -8.61 6.43
C GLY A 224 -7.80 -9.71 6.98
N LEU A 225 -7.24 -10.91 7.14
CA LEU A 225 -7.95 -12.04 7.72
C LEU A 225 -8.38 -11.72 9.16
N LYS A 226 -9.58 -12.16 9.54
CA LYS A 226 -10.09 -12.04 10.90
C LYS A 226 -10.26 -13.43 11.50
N VAL A 227 -9.84 -13.59 12.74
CA VAL A 227 -9.97 -14.84 13.47
C VAL A 227 -10.27 -14.55 14.93
N ASN A 228 -11.06 -15.43 15.54
CA ASN A 228 -11.25 -15.49 16.98
C ASN A 228 -10.79 -16.86 17.47
N ILE A 229 -9.87 -16.86 18.42
CA ILE A 229 -9.27 -18.07 18.97
C ILE A 229 -9.77 -18.25 20.40
N THR A 230 -10.49 -19.34 20.65
CA THR A 230 -10.98 -19.69 21.99
C THR A 230 -9.94 -20.50 22.74
N ARG A 231 -9.91 -20.34 24.07
CA ARG A 231 -9.09 -21.19 24.94
C ARG A 231 -9.51 -22.66 24.80
N ARG A 232 -8.55 -23.54 25.05
CA ARG A 232 -8.80 -24.99 25.14
C ARG A 232 -9.71 -25.33 26.31
#